data_AF-A0A945MJ24-F1
#
_entry.id   AF-A0A945MJ24-F1
#
_cell.length_a   1.000
_cell.length_b   1.000
_cell.length_c   1.000
_cell.angle_alpha   90.00
_cell.angle_beta   90.00
_cell.angle_gamma   90.00
#
_symmetry.space_group_name_H-M   'P 1'
#
loop_
_entity.id
_entity.type
_entity.pdbx_description
1 polymer ?
#
loop_
_entity_poly.entity_id
_entity_poly.type
_entity_poly.pdbx_seq_one_letter_code
_entity_poly.pdbx_strand_id
1 'polypeptide(L)'
;PAAADSADPAAADPAAADPAAADPAAADSADPAAADPAATGDSKEGDQQLYATIFGNLHVGENSIHVSEVFTVEGNVDYGTGNLDVSGDIEIKGNVGSGFEVRSGGNVLIGGMVEPGAYVFSKGDIEITQGIIGKTTKVVTHGNLITKLVQESTVLSGASIEIAAYVYNANLRADKRVVVLQGAGKGGGSIVGGRTCATEGIDTKIAGSTGGAKTELSIEMPLSVQMRLDQSDKQIEQWELRTKNLCTSLGITEVNKEIITRKLREAGDRKSQVKNEIEQILKMKNMIKQSLSAALELREHYEPLAKNGIISITDKVNEGVIVRIANLYREIESETKGQKFEYNSMDNRPE
;
A
#
# COMPACT_ATOMS: atom_id res chain seq x y z
N PRO A 1 -10.10 43.00 -18.64
CA PRO A 1 -10.13 42.34 -19.96
C PRO A 1 -8.90 41.43 -20.14
N ALA A 2 -9.14 40.12 -20.22
CA ALA A 2 -8.27 38.99 -20.62
C ALA A 2 -6.95 38.78 -19.84
N ALA A 3 -6.69 37.69 -19.09
CA ALA A 3 -6.82 36.23 -19.32
C ALA A 3 -5.74 35.63 -20.24
N ALA A 4 -4.86 34.82 -19.63
CA ALA A 4 -4.11 33.66 -20.14
C ALA A 4 -3.18 33.23 -18.97
N ASP A 5 -3.41 32.14 -18.22
CA ASP A 5 -3.51 30.71 -18.56
C ASP A 5 -2.16 30.10 -18.94
N SER A 6 -1.60 29.28 -18.03
CA SER A 6 -0.61 28.25 -18.33
C SER A 6 -0.53 27.21 -17.20
N ALA A 7 -1.47 26.27 -17.27
CA ALA A 7 -1.29 24.82 -17.12
C ALA A 7 -0.28 24.28 -16.09
N ASP A 8 -0.85 23.70 -15.02
CA ASP A 8 -0.24 22.79 -14.06
C ASP A 8 -0.32 21.34 -14.61
N PRO A 9 0.77 20.57 -14.76
CA PRO A 9 0.69 19.24 -15.33
C PRO A 9 0.47 18.14 -14.27
N ALA A 10 -0.66 17.47 -14.42
CA ALA A 10 -0.88 16.04 -14.17
C ALA A 10 -0.68 15.51 -12.74
N ALA A 11 -1.74 15.66 -11.93
CA ALA A 11 -2.07 14.71 -10.88
C ALA A 11 -2.39 13.34 -11.52
N ALA A 12 -1.46 12.39 -11.39
CA ALA A 12 -1.71 11.00 -11.75
C ALA A 12 -2.51 10.33 -10.61
N ASP A 13 -3.75 10.03 -10.93
CA ASP A 13 -4.75 9.30 -10.16
C ASP A 13 -4.28 7.85 -9.87
N PRO A 14 -4.13 7.42 -8.60
CA PRO A 14 -3.92 6.02 -8.26
C PRO A 14 -5.24 5.32 -7.90
N ALA A 15 -6.34 5.60 -8.59
CA ALA A 15 -7.60 4.87 -8.47
C ALA A 15 -7.68 3.69 -9.47
N ALA A 16 -6.94 2.63 -9.20
CA ALA A 16 -7.24 1.28 -9.70
C ALA A 16 -6.71 0.26 -8.69
N ALA A 17 -7.26 0.30 -7.47
CA ALA A 17 -7.19 -0.81 -6.53
C ALA A 17 -8.40 -1.71 -6.79
N ASP A 18 -8.14 -2.89 -7.32
CA ASP A 18 -9.12 -3.95 -7.56
C ASP A 18 -9.75 -4.41 -6.22
N PRO A 19 -11.08 -4.38 -6.05
CA PRO A 19 -11.74 -4.71 -4.80
C PRO A 19 -12.00 -6.21 -4.71
N ALA A 20 -10.98 -7.00 -4.35
CA ALA A 20 -11.14 -8.42 -4.08
C ALA A 20 -10.21 -8.91 -2.97
N ALA A 21 -10.46 -8.46 -1.74
CA ALA A 21 -9.96 -9.13 -0.53
C ALA A 21 -11.09 -9.13 0.50
N ALA A 22 -12.08 -9.99 0.26
CA ALA A 22 -13.07 -10.35 1.26
C ALA A 22 -12.46 -11.41 2.20
N ASP A 23 -12.56 -11.11 3.48
CA ASP A 23 -12.26 -11.92 4.66
C ASP A 23 -12.86 -13.35 4.57
N PRO A 24 -12.19 -14.38 5.13
CA PRO A 24 -12.97 -15.28 5.97
C PRO A 24 -12.30 -15.55 7.32
N ALA A 25 -13.10 -15.31 8.35
CA ALA A 25 -12.92 -15.77 9.70
C ALA A 25 -12.95 -17.31 9.81
N ALA A 26 -12.07 -17.82 10.68
CA ALA A 26 -12.19 -18.95 11.60
C ALA A 26 -12.77 -20.30 11.10
N ALA A 27 -11.90 -21.31 11.03
CA ALA A 27 -12.24 -22.68 11.41
C ALA A 27 -11.00 -23.46 11.86
N ASP A 28 -10.95 -23.67 13.17
CA ASP A 28 -10.49 -24.81 13.96
C ASP A 28 -9.07 -25.39 13.82
N SER A 29 -8.45 -25.46 14.99
CA SER A 29 -7.15 -26.02 15.33
C SER A 29 -7.19 -27.56 15.44
N ALA A 30 -6.19 -28.23 14.86
CA ALA A 30 -5.75 -29.54 15.32
C ALA A 30 -4.23 -29.67 15.17
N ASP A 31 -3.55 -29.86 16.30
CA ASP A 31 -2.10 -30.05 16.47
C ASP A 31 -1.63 -31.41 15.85
N PRO A 32 -0.32 -31.58 15.55
CA PRO A 32 0.20 -32.63 14.69
C PRO A 32 0.56 -33.90 15.47
N ALA A 33 0.23 -35.06 14.91
CA ALA A 33 0.78 -36.34 15.37
C ALA A 33 1.96 -36.75 14.49
N ALA A 34 3.12 -36.90 15.15
CA ALA A 34 4.36 -37.40 14.57
C ALA A 34 4.21 -38.82 13.99
N ALA A 35 4.79 -39.07 12.81
CA ALA A 35 5.12 -40.41 12.33
C ALA A 35 6.31 -40.38 11.36
N ASP A 36 7.30 -41.22 11.66
CA ASP A 36 8.57 -41.44 10.93
C ASP A 36 8.39 -42.16 9.58
N PRO A 37 9.38 -42.12 8.66
CA PRO A 37 9.26 -42.49 7.27
C PRO A 37 9.55 -43.98 7.04
N ALA A 38 8.59 -44.72 6.49
CA ALA A 38 8.88 -46.00 5.85
C ALA A 38 7.82 -46.29 4.78
N ALA A 39 8.24 -46.18 3.52
CA ALA A 39 7.50 -46.75 2.40
C ALA A 39 7.43 -48.27 2.55
N THR A 40 6.23 -48.85 2.50
CA THR A 40 6.03 -50.24 2.06
C THR A 40 4.58 -50.38 1.61
N GLY A 41 4.38 -50.47 0.29
CA GLY A 41 3.10 -50.80 -0.32
C GLY A 41 3.25 -52.06 -1.17
N ASP A 42 2.52 -53.10 -0.79
CA ASP A 42 2.35 -54.35 -1.53
C ASP A 42 1.81 -54.09 -2.94
N SER A 43 2.35 -54.82 -3.91
CA SER A 43 2.04 -54.68 -5.32
C SER A 43 0.69 -55.32 -5.68
N LYS A 44 -0.21 -54.53 -6.27
CA LYS A 44 -1.19 -55.00 -7.25
C LYS A 44 -1.05 -54.16 -8.51
N GLU A 45 -0.94 -54.84 -9.64
CA GLU A 45 -0.91 -54.29 -10.99
C GLU A 45 -2.21 -53.51 -11.24
N GLY A 46 -2.14 -52.19 -11.10
CA GLY A 46 -3.28 -51.28 -11.20
C GLY A 46 -2.87 -49.89 -10.74
N ASP A 47 -2.83 -48.95 -11.69
CA ASP A 47 -2.82 -47.49 -11.50
C ASP A 47 -2.28 -47.02 -10.13
N GLN A 48 -0.94 -46.96 -9.99
CA GLN A 48 -0.32 -46.37 -8.80
C GLN A 48 -0.55 -44.86 -8.82
N GLN A 49 -1.54 -44.41 -8.03
CA GLN A 49 -1.83 -43.00 -7.82
C GLN A 49 -1.12 -42.51 -6.55
N LEU A 50 -0.23 -41.54 -6.71
CA LEU A 50 0.46 -40.88 -5.62
C LEU A 50 -0.28 -39.58 -5.28
N TYR A 51 -0.58 -39.37 -4.00
CA TYR A 51 -1.22 -38.15 -3.50
C TYR A 51 -0.22 -37.38 -2.65
N ALA A 52 -0.10 -36.08 -2.92
CA ALA A 52 0.70 -35.19 -2.09
C ALA A 52 0.00 -34.96 -0.74
N THR A 53 0.76 -35.05 0.36
CA THR A 53 0.27 -34.68 1.71
C THR A 53 0.26 -33.17 1.93
N ILE A 54 0.97 -32.43 1.09
CA ILE A 54 1.11 -30.97 1.13
C ILE A 54 0.80 -30.39 -0.26
N PHE A 55 0.31 -29.16 -0.30
CA PHE A 55 0.19 -28.41 -1.54
C PHE A 55 1.57 -27.90 -1.95
N GLY A 56 2.01 -28.21 -3.17
CA GLY A 56 3.33 -27.81 -3.65
C GLY A 56 3.66 -28.32 -5.04
N ASN A 57 4.90 -28.10 -5.47
CA ASN A 57 5.39 -28.47 -6.80
C ASN A 57 5.98 -29.86 -6.82
N LEU A 58 5.50 -30.66 -7.77
CA LEU A 58 5.97 -32.00 -8.02
C LEU A 58 7.34 -31.96 -8.71
N HIS A 59 8.36 -32.40 -8.01
CA HIS A 59 9.69 -32.65 -8.58
C HIS A 59 9.87 -34.14 -8.79
N VAL A 60 10.02 -34.53 -10.06
CA VAL A 60 10.31 -35.90 -10.48
C VAL A 60 11.78 -35.98 -10.85
N GLY A 61 12.60 -36.53 -9.96
CA GLY A 61 13.99 -36.89 -10.23
C GLY A 61 14.10 -38.28 -10.88
N GLU A 62 15.33 -38.68 -11.24
CA GLU A 62 15.58 -39.98 -11.89
C GLU A 62 15.07 -41.18 -11.07
N ASN A 63 14.98 -41.06 -9.74
CA ASN A 63 14.54 -42.14 -8.86
C ASN A 63 13.71 -41.70 -7.64
N SER A 64 13.22 -40.45 -7.62
CA SER A 64 12.44 -39.93 -6.49
C SER A 64 11.41 -38.92 -6.94
N ILE A 65 10.26 -38.91 -6.25
CA ILE A 65 9.19 -37.93 -6.43
C ILE A 65 9.05 -37.21 -5.09
N HIS A 66 9.19 -35.88 -5.09
CA HIS A 66 8.97 -35.06 -3.90
C HIS A 66 8.13 -33.84 -4.24
N VAL A 67 7.39 -33.35 -3.26
CA VAL A 67 6.56 -32.15 -3.39
C VAL A 67 7.24 -31.05 -2.58
N SER A 68 7.64 -29.97 -3.25
CA SER A 68 8.24 -28.79 -2.61
C SER A 68 7.16 -27.73 -2.38
N GLU A 69 7.09 -27.14 -1.19
CA GLU A 69 6.19 -26.02 -0.91
C GLU A 69 6.59 -24.74 -1.68
N VAL A 70 7.80 -24.73 -2.26
CA VAL A 70 8.37 -23.61 -3.01
C VAL A 70 8.31 -23.88 -4.51
N PHE A 71 7.84 -22.90 -5.29
CA PHE A 71 7.91 -22.88 -6.75
C PHE A 71 9.21 -22.24 -7.21
N THR A 72 10.15 -23.07 -7.67
CA THR A 72 11.48 -22.59 -8.10
C THR A 72 11.52 -22.40 -9.62
N VAL A 73 11.92 -21.20 -10.04
CA VAL A 73 12.30 -20.85 -11.42
C VAL A 73 13.82 -20.72 -11.47
N GLU A 74 14.48 -21.65 -12.15
CA GLU A 74 15.95 -21.68 -12.30
C GLU A 74 16.50 -20.49 -13.11
N GLY A 75 15.64 -19.84 -13.90
CA GLY A 75 16.00 -18.72 -14.77
C GLY A 75 15.20 -17.44 -14.48
N ASN A 76 14.88 -16.72 -15.55
CA ASN A 76 14.08 -15.50 -15.48
C ASN A 76 12.58 -15.81 -15.64
N VAL A 77 11.75 -14.92 -15.11
CA VAL A 77 10.34 -14.82 -15.51
C VAL A 77 10.28 -13.98 -16.77
N ASP A 78 10.14 -14.62 -17.92
CA ASP A 78 10.12 -14.00 -19.24
C ASP A 78 9.12 -14.72 -20.18
N TYR A 79 9.23 -14.53 -21.50
CA TYR A 79 8.33 -15.16 -22.47
C TYR A 79 8.36 -16.70 -22.44
N GLY A 80 9.46 -17.31 -21.96
CA GLY A 80 9.56 -18.76 -21.81
C GLY A 80 8.84 -19.28 -20.56
N THR A 81 8.85 -18.49 -19.48
CA THR A 81 8.23 -18.84 -18.20
C THR A 81 6.77 -18.40 -18.11
N GLY A 82 6.43 -17.23 -18.66
CA GLY A 82 5.13 -16.58 -18.51
C GLY A 82 4.93 -15.97 -17.13
N ASN A 83 3.74 -15.41 -16.90
CA ASN A 83 3.35 -14.88 -15.59
C ASN A 83 3.16 -16.03 -14.58
N LEU A 84 3.44 -15.75 -13.31
CA LEU A 84 3.31 -16.72 -12.22
C LEU A 84 2.16 -16.32 -11.28
N ASP A 85 1.32 -17.29 -10.92
CA ASP A 85 0.30 -17.16 -9.87
C ASP A 85 0.29 -18.45 -9.06
N VAL A 86 0.89 -18.41 -7.87
CA VAL A 86 1.16 -19.57 -7.02
C VAL A 86 0.63 -19.29 -5.62
N SER A 87 -0.05 -20.26 -5.00
CA SER A 87 -0.60 -20.11 -3.65
C SER A 87 0.45 -20.22 -2.53
N GLY A 88 1.59 -20.87 -2.80
CA GLY A 88 2.73 -21.04 -1.89
C GLY A 88 3.89 -20.12 -2.23
N ASP A 89 5.08 -20.45 -1.71
CA ASP A 89 6.29 -19.63 -1.86
C ASP A 89 6.84 -19.71 -3.30
N ILE A 90 7.44 -18.62 -3.78
CA ILE A 90 8.10 -18.56 -5.09
C ILE A 90 9.57 -18.21 -4.90
N GLU A 91 10.46 -18.97 -5.55
CA GLU A 91 11.88 -18.65 -5.67
C GLU A 91 12.25 -18.49 -7.14
N ILE A 92 12.75 -17.33 -7.52
CA ILE A 92 13.24 -17.02 -8.87
C ILE A 92 14.74 -16.77 -8.77
N LYS A 93 15.55 -17.64 -9.37
CA LYS A 93 17.03 -17.49 -9.34
C LYS A 93 17.49 -16.32 -10.22
N GLY A 94 16.74 -15.99 -11.26
CA GLY A 94 17.01 -14.88 -12.18
C GLY A 94 16.19 -13.61 -11.91
N ASN A 95 15.88 -12.88 -12.98
CA ASN A 95 15.12 -11.64 -12.98
C ASN A 95 13.62 -11.87 -13.17
N VAL A 96 12.81 -10.89 -12.75
CA VAL A 96 11.45 -10.73 -13.29
C VAL A 96 11.52 -9.76 -14.45
N GLY A 97 11.31 -10.28 -15.65
CA GLY A 97 11.45 -9.55 -16.89
C GLY A 97 10.43 -8.42 -17.04
N SER A 98 10.76 -7.47 -17.91
CA SER A 98 9.92 -6.31 -18.19
C SER A 98 8.49 -6.67 -18.58
N GLY A 99 7.49 -6.14 -17.88
CA GLY A 99 6.07 -6.36 -18.16
C GLY A 99 5.49 -7.69 -17.66
N PHE A 100 6.29 -8.53 -16.99
CA PHE A 100 5.81 -9.79 -16.42
C PHE A 100 5.25 -9.62 -15.01
N GLU A 101 4.41 -10.56 -14.63
CA GLU A 101 3.67 -10.56 -13.38
C GLU A 101 3.95 -11.82 -12.55
N VAL A 102 4.24 -11.62 -11.27
CA VAL A 102 4.47 -12.69 -10.28
C VAL A 102 3.56 -12.45 -9.09
N ARG A 103 2.69 -13.40 -8.78
CA ARG A 103 1.78 -13.40 -7.62
C ARG A 103 2.03 -14.64 -6.76
N SER A 104 2.28 -14.40 -5.49
CA SER A 104 2.50 -15.44 -4.49
C SER A 104 1.51 -15.31 -3.33
N GLY A 105 0.91 -16.42 -2.93
CA GLY A 105 0.15 -16.55 -1.69
C GLY A 105 1.03 -16.77 -0.45
N GLY A 106 2.32 -17.06 -0.65
CA GLY A 106 3.35 -17.15 0.37
C GLY A 106 4.39 -16.05 0.20
N ASN A 107 5.66 -16.38 0.40
CA ASN A 107 6.83 -15.50 0.22
C ASN A 107 7.31 -15.45 -1.24
N VAL A 108 8.12 -14.45 -1.58
CA VAL A 108 8.81 -14.36 -2.88
C VAL A 108 10.28 -14.04 -2.70
N LEU A 109 11.16 -14.88 -3.23
CA LEU A 109 12.61 -14.63 -3.31
C LEU A 109 13.02 -14.44 -4.78
N ILE A 110 13.69 -13.34 -5.08
CA ILE A 110 14.20 -13.01 -6.43
C ILE A 110 15.71 -12.77 -6.33
N GLY A 111 16.50 -13.69 -6.89
CA GLY A 111 17.97 -13.61 -6.93
C GLY A 111 18.50 -12.51 -7.86
N GLY A 112 17.68 -12.05 -8.80
CA GLY A 112 17.99 -11.00 -9.75
C GLY A 112 17.39 -9.63 -9.39
N MET A 113 17.00 -8.90 -10.43
CA MET A 113 16.28 -7.63 -10.33
C MET A 113 14.85 -7.74 -10.88
N VAL A 114 14.01 -6.78 -10.49
CA VAL A 114 12.69 -6.57 -11.09
C VAL A 114 12.81 -5.45 -12.13
N GLU A 115 12.56 -5.81 -13.38
CA GLU A 115 12.74 -4.95 -14.54
C GLU A 115 11.55 -3.99 -14.80
N PRO A 116 11.73 -2.97 -15.66
CA PRO A 116 10.69 -1.98 -15.96
C PRO A 116 9.33 -2.56 -16.37
N GLY A 117 8.28 -2.14 -15.69
CA GLY A 117 6.90 -2.52 -15.98
C GLY A 117 6.47 -3.88 -15.42
N ALA A 118 7.35 -4.57 -14.70
CA ALA A 118 6.98 -5.79 -13.99
C ALA A 118 6.09 -5.49 -12.76
N TYR A 119 5.27 -6.49 -12.39
CA TYR A 119 4.46 -6.46 -11.18
C TYR A 119 4.77 -7.68 -10.30
N VAL A 120 5.08 -7.43 -9.03
CA VAL A 120 5.34 -8.49 -8.06
C VAL A 120 4.43 -8.32 -6.85
N PHE A 121 3.71 -9.37 -6.49
CA PHE A 121 2.80 -9.41 -5.35
C PHE A 121 3.08 -10.63 -4.46
N SER A 122 3.08 -10.40 -3.15
CA SER A 122 3.25 -11.42 -2.13
C SER A 122 2.30 -11.18 -0.95
N LYS A 123 1.73 -12.26 -0.40
CA LYS A 123 1.05 -12.21 0.91
C LYS A 123 2.03 -12.39 2.08
N GLY A 124 3.19 -12.99 1.84
CA GLY A 124 4.28 -13.12 2.80
C GLY A 124 5.30 -12.01 2.63
N ASP A 125 6.57 -12.31 2.88
CA ASP A 125 7.69 -11.41 2.67
C ASP A 125 8.15 -11.41 1.19
N ILE A 126 8.90 -10.38 0.80
CA ILE A 126 9.61 -10.31 -0.49
C ILE A 126 11.08 -10.00 -0.25
N GLU A 127 11.97 -10.77 -0.87
CA GLU A 127 13.40 -10.47 -0.92
C GLU A 127 13.90 -10.39 -2.37
N ILE A 128 14.58 -9.30 -2.71
CA ILE A 128 15.11 -9.04 -4.05
C ILE A 128 16.59 -8.68 -3.95
N THR A 129 17.47 -9.56 -4.41
CA THR A 129 18.91 -9.43 -4.17
C THR A 129 19.53 -8.20 -4.87
N GLN A 130 19.06 -7.81 -6.05
CA GLN A 130 19.71 -6.73 -6.83
C GLN A 130 18.99 -5.38 -6.80
N GLY A 131 17.67 -5.34 -7.02
CA GLY A 131 16.93 -4.08 -7.04
C GLY A 131 15.60 -4.10 -7.80
N ILE A 132 14.87 -3.00 -7.67
CA ILE A 132 13.59 -2.74 -8.33
C ILE A 132 13.75 -1.50 -9.20
N ILE A 133 13.47 -1.59 -10.50
CA ILE A 133 13.72 -0.50 -11.45
C ILE A 133 12.50 -0.29 -12.37
N GLY A 134 12.09 0.97 -12.53
CA GLY A 134 11.24 1.42 -13.63
C GLY A 134 9.93 2.09 -13.22
N LYS A 135 9.54 3.12 -13.99
CA LYS A 135 8.38 4.02 -13.77
C LYS A 135 7.05 3.32 -13.56
N THR A 136 6.82 2.24 -14.29
CA THR A 136 5.59 1.46 -14.25
C THR A 136 5.74 0.18 -13.42
N THR A 137 6.92 -0.03 -12.81
CA THR A 137 7.19 -1.20 -11.97
C THR A 137 6.57 -1.01 -10.60
N LYS A 138 5.86 -2.05 -10.14
CA LYS A 138 5.20 -2.03 -8.84
C LYS A 138 5.43 -3.33 -8.07
N VAL A 139 5.88 -3.20 -6.83
CA VAL A 139 6.08 -4.32 -5.90
C VAL A 139 5.17 -4.12 -4.68
N VAL A 140 4.39 -5.14 -4.34
CA VAL A 140 3.42 -5.10 -3.25
C VAL A 140 3.59 -6.33 -2.37
N THR A 141 3.78 -6.11 -1.08
CA THR A 141 3.90 -7.18 -0.08
C THR A 141 3.06 -6.88 1.15
N HIS A 142 2.47 -7.89 1.78
CA HIS A 142 1.85 -7.74 3.10
C HIS A 142 2.86 -7.92 4.24
N GLY A 143 3.97 -8.60 3.96
CA GLY A 143 5.09 -8.75 4.87
C GLY A 143 6.14 -7.66 4.70
N ASN A 144 7.39 -8.01 4.97
CA ASN A 144 8.55 -7.16 4.79
C ASN A 144 9.03 -7.19 3.33
N LEU A 145 9.73 -6.12 2.93
CA LEU A 145 10.51 -6.09 1.70
C LEU A 145 11.98 -5.86 2.04
N ILE A 146 12.85 -6.71 1.52
CA ILE A 146 14.30 -6.50 1.53
C ILE A 146 14.76 -6.38 0.08
N THR A 147 15.46 -5.29 -0.24
CA THR A 147 16.04 -5.11 -1.57
C THR A 147 17.32 -4.30 -1.53
N LYS A 148 18.15 -4.39 -2.56
CA LYS A 148 19.39 -3.61 -2.60
C LYS A 148 19.17 -2.16 -3.03
N LEU A 149 18.32 -1.91 -4.01
CA LEU A 149 18.03 -0.54 -4.50
C LEU A 149 16.61 -0.43 -5.07
N VAL A 150 16.07 0.79 -5.05
CA VAL A 150 14.78 1.10 -5.67
C VAL A 150 14.92 2.35 -6.53
N GLN A 151 14.59 2.23 -7.82
CA GLN A 151 14.70 3.30 -8.79
C GLN A 151 13.41 3.46 -9.58
N GLU A 152 12.92 4.70 -9.63
CA GLU A 152 11.76 5.10 -10.44
C GLU A 152 10.52 4.24 -10.23
N SER A 153 10.35 3.53 -9.12
CA SER A 153 9.32 2.50 -8.97
C SER A 153 8.40 2.75 -7.78
N THR A 154 7.28 2.03 -7.74
CA THR A 154 6.32 2.07 -6.63
C THR A 154 6.43 0.81 -5.78
N VAL A 155 6.59 0.98 -4.47
CA VAL A 155 6.74 -0.12 -3.53
C VAL A 155 5.80 0.07 -2.35
N LEU A 156 4.98 -0.94 -2.07
CA LEU A 156 4.05 -0.96 -0.95
C LEU A 156 4.33 -2.18 -0.07
N SER A 157 4.55 -1.96 1.22
CA SER A 157 4.84 -3.00 2.20
C SER A 157 3.90 -2.87 3.40
N GLY A 158 3.23 -3.97 3.75
CA GLY A 158 2.40 -4.10 4.96
C GLY A 158 3.22 -4.22 6.26
N ALA A 159 4.55 -4.31 6.15
CA ALA A 159 5.46 -4.24 7.29
C ALA A 159 6.59 -3.23 7.02
N SER A 160 7.85 -3.66 7.16
CA SER A 160 9.02 -2.79 6.96
C SER A 160 9.58 -2.89 5.55
N ILE A 161 10.34 -1.88 5.13
CA ILE A 161 11.14 -1.90 3.91
C ILE A 161 12.60 -1.66 4.29
N GLU A 162 13.47 -2.60 3.96
CA GLU A 162 14.92 -2.47 4.12
C GLU A 162 15.60 -2.37 2.75
N ILE A 163 16.41 -1.32 2.57
CA ILE A 163 17.09 -1.02 1.32
C ILE A 163 18.59 -0.94 1.57
N ALA A 164 19.35 -1.84 0.95
CA ALA A 164 20.77 -1.97 1.27
C ALA A 164 21.66 -0.84 0.73
N ALA A 165 21.22 -0.11 -0.32
CA ALA A 165 22.04 0.89 -1.00
C ALA A 165 21.38 2.27 -1.08
N TYR A 166 20.35 2.47 -1.91
CA TYR A 166 19.73 3.79 -2.08
C TYR A 166 18.36 3.74 -2.74
N VAL A 167 17.65 4.86 -2.67
CA VAL A 167 16.36 5.12 -3.29
C VAL A 167 16.51 6.30 -4.25
N TYR A 168 16.02 6.14 -5.48
CA TYR A 168 16.06 7.19 -6.49
C TYR A 168 14.69 7.36 -7.18
N ASN A 169 14.09 8.54 -7.00
CA ASN A 169 12.84 8.95 -7.64
C ASN A 169 11.70 7.91 -7.51
N ALA A 170 11.55 7.32 -6.32
CA ALA A 170 10.63 6.22 -6.07
C ALA A 170 9.49 6.64 -5.14
N ASN A 171 8.39 5.88 -5.16
CA ASN A 171 7.30 6.00 -4.21
C ASN A 171 7.31 4.78 -3.29
N LEU A 172 7.77 4.97 -2.06
CA LEU A 172 7.85 3.92 -1.05
C LEU A 172 6.79 4.14 0.02
N ARG A 173 6.08 3.08 0.39
CA ARG A 173 5.21 3.08 1.56
C ARG A 173 5.37 1.82 2.38
N ALA A 174 5.63 1.99 3.67
CA ALA A 174 5.70 0.93 4.66
C ALA A 174 4.69 1.19 5.79
N ASP A 175 3.96 0.17 6.22
CA ASP A 175 3.07 0.27 7.39
C ASP A 175 3.85 0.21 8.72
N LYS A 176 5.17 -0.07 8.67
CA LYS A 176 6.09 0.06 9.81
C LYS A 176 7.20 1.06 9.52
N ARG A 177 8.42 0.58 9.24
CA ARG A 177 9.64 1.41 9.12
C ARG A 177 10.26 1.27 7.73
N VAL A 178 10.84 2.36 7.22
CA VAL A 178 11.72 2.33 6.04
C VAL A 178 13.15 2.56 6.51
N VAL A 179 14.05 1.63 6.20
CA VAL A 179 15.47 1.72 6.58
C VAL A 179 16.32 1.65 5.32
N VAL A 180 17.06 2.71 5.03
CA VAL A 180 18.04 2.76 3.93
C VAL A 180 19.43 2.67 4.53
N LEU A 181 20.05 1.50 4.37
CA LEU A 181 21.39 1.23 4.87
C LEU A 181 22.43 1.99 4.05
N GLN A 182 23.56 2.28 4.71
CA GLN A 182 24.64 3.05 4.11
C GLN A 182 25.21 2.42 2.82
N GLY A 183 25.09 1.11 2.62
CA GLY A 183 25.61 0.42 1.44
C GLY A 183 27.10 0.66 1.16
N ALA A 184 27.54 0.27 -0.04
CA ALA A 184 28.89 0.56 -0.54
C ALA A 184 28.88 1.80 -1.45
N GLY A 185 29.83 2.72 -1.27
CA GLY A 185 30.03 3.89 -2.11
C GLY A 185 29.56 5.23 -1.51
N LYS A 186 29.84 6.34 -2.21
CA LYS A 186 29.59 7.71 -1.71
C LYS A 186 28.10 8.09 -1.64
N GLY A 187 27.26 7.46 -2.46
CA GLY A 187 25.82 7.73 -2.53
C GLY A 187 24.96 6.71 -1.78
N GLY A 188 25.57 5.77 -1.07
CA GLY A 188 24.82 4.77 -0.31
C GLY A 188 24.21 5.37 0.96
N GLY A 189 23.07 4.82 1.38
CA GLY A 189 22.22 5.37 2.43
C GLY A 189 21.46 6.61 2.00
N SER A 190 21.20 6.83 0.71
CA SER A 190 20.51 8.05 0.25
C SER A 190 19.08 7.79 -0.20
N ILE A 191 18.19 8.74 0.12
CA ILE A 191 16.86 8.86 -0.48
C ILE A 191 16.86 10.13 -1.31
N VAL A 192 16.75 9.98 -2.63
CA VAL A 192 16.83 11.09 -3.58
C VAL A 192 15.62 11.08 -4.50
N GLY A 193 14.73 12.05 -4.35
CA GLY A 193 13.56 12.19 -5.21
C GLY A 193 12.42 11.24 -4.86
N GLY A 194 11.20 11.70 -5.13
CA GLY A 194 9.99 10.93 -4.86
C GLY A 194 9.50 11.07 -3.42
N ARG A 195 8.70 10.10 -2.97
CA ARG A 195 8.03 10.13 -1.67
C ARG A 195 8.29 8.83 -0.93
N THR A 196 8.78 8.95 0.29
CA THR A 196 8.94 7.83 1.23
C THR A 196 8.02 8.05 2.41
N CYS A 197 7.15 7.08 2.64
CA CYS A 197 6.13 7.11 3.68
C CYS A 197 6.30 5.89 4.60
N ALA A 198 6.22 6.13 5.90
CA ALA A 198 6.24 5.09 6.93
C ALA A 198 5.25 5.42 8.05
N THR A 199 4.87 4.46 8.88
CA THR A 199 4.03 4.74 10.07
C THR A 199 4.86 4.90 11.34
N GLU A 200 5.92 4.12 11.49
CA GLU A 200 6.76 4.14 12.70
C GLU A 200 8.02 4.96 12.51
N GLY A 201 8.63 4.96 11.32
CA GLY A 201 9.83 5.76 11.10
C GLY A 201 10.52 5.58 9.77
N ILE A 202 11.41 6.53 9.47
CA ILE A 202 12.28 6.51 8.29
C ILE A 202 13.71 6.76 8.72
N ASP A 203 14.62 5.89 8.32
CA ASP A 203 16.04 6.00 8.63
C ASP A 203 16.85 6.00 7.36
N THR A 204 17.65 7.04 7.21
CA THR A 204 18.53 7.21 6.06
C THR A 204 19.79 7.94 6.48
N LYS A 205 20.83 7.83 5.67
CA LYS A 205 22.06 8.60 5.88
C LYS A 205 21.93 10.00 5.28
N ILE A 206 21.41 10.07 4.06
CA ILE A 206 21.29 11.30 3.27
C ILE A 206 19.86 11.41 2.75
N ALA A 207 19.27 12.60 2.87
CA ALA A 207 17.99 12.92 2.24
C ALA A 207 18.16 14.06 1.23
N GLY A 208 17.57 13.86 0.05
CA GLY A 208 17.64 14.80 -1.07
C GLY A 208 18.98 14.77 -1.81
N SER A 209 19.12 15.69 -2.74
CA SER A 209 20.35 15.88 -3.52
C SER A 209 20.61 17.36 -3.75
N THR A 210 21.86 17.71 -4.04
CA THR A 210 22.24 19.07 -4.45
C THR A 210 21.61 19.51 -5.78
N GLY A 211 21.11 18.56 -6.58
CA GLY A 211 20.37 18.84 -7.81
C GLY A 211 18.91 19.25 -7.59
N GLY A 212 18.44 19.37 -6.33
CA GLY A 212 17.09 19.85 -6.02
C GLY A 212 15.97 18.86 -6.36
N ALA A 213 16.27 17.56 -6.47
CA ALA A 213 15.25 16.55 -6.67
C ALA A 213 14.25 16.57 -5.50
N LYS A 214 12.97 16.87 -5.79
CA LYS A 214 11.89 16.95 -4.79
C LYS A 214 11.80 15.63 -4.02
N THR A 215 12.15 15.68 -2.74
CA THR A 215 12.23 14.51 -1.86
C THR A 215 11.33 14.73 -0.66
N GLU A 216 10.33 13.87 -0.50
CA GLU A 216 9.38 13.93 0.61
C GLU A 216 9.56 12.72 1.53
N LEU A 217 9.80 12.98 2.81
CA LEU A 217 9.82 11.98 3.88
C LEU A 217 8.63 12.24 4.78
N SER A 218 7.77 11.24 4.94
CA SER A 218 6.47 11.41 5.60
C SER A 218 6.19 10.28 6.60
N ILE A 219 5.71 10.65 7.79
CA ILE A 219 5.10 9.74 8.75
C ILE A 219 3.59 9.84 8.64
N GLU A 220 2.94 8.74 8.26
CA GLU A 220 1.50 8.67 8.02
C GLU A 220 0.86 7.43 8.64
N MET A 221 -0.47 7.40 8.64
CA MET A 221 -1.24 6.23 9.07
C MET A 221 -0.99 5.03 8.13
N PRO A 222 -1.23 3.79 8.60
CA PRO A 222 -1.10 2.61 7.76
C PRO A 222 -1.92 2.73 6.46
N LEU A 223 -1.45 2.12 5.37
CA LEU A 223 -2.09 2.19 4.05
C LEU A 223 -3.55 1.74 4.10
N SER A 224 -3.82 0.64 4.82
CA SER A 224 -5.18 0.11 4.99
C SER A 224 -6.13 1.13 5.64
N VAL A 225 -5.63 1.92 6.58
CA VAL A 225 -6.38 2.98 7.27
C VAL A 225 -6.62 4.16 6.32
N GLN A 226 -5.57 4.61 5.62
CA GLN A 226 -5.67 5.72 4.68
C GLN A 226 -6.65 5.40 3.54
N MET A 227 -6.61 4.18 3.00
CA MET A 227 -7.57 3.73 1.99
C MET A 227 -9.02 3.73 2.51
N ARG A 228 -9.26 3.32 3.76
CA ARG A 228 -10.59 3.36 4.38
C ARG A 228 -11.10 4.79 4.59
N LEU A 229 -10.22 5.72 4.97
CA LEU A 229 -10.54 7.13 5.09
C LEU A 229 -10.90 7.72 3.72
N ASP A 230 -10.05 7.51 2.70
CA ASP A 230 -10.30 7.98 1.33
C ASP A 230 -11.62 7.44 0.76
N GLN A 231 -11.92 6.16 1.02
CA GLN A 231 -13.20 5.56 0.61
C GLN A 231 -14.39 6.20 1.32
N SER A 232 -14.26 6.47 2.62
CA SER A 232 -15.30 7.12 3.42
C SER A 232 -15.55 8.55 2.93
N ASP A 233 -14.50 9.31 2.65
CA ASP A 233 -14.57 10.68 2.14
C ASP A 233 -15.28 10.72 0.78
N LYS A 234 -14.92 9.82 -0.15
CA LYS A 234 -15.62 9.69 -1.44
C LYS A 234 -17.10 9.35 -1.29
N GLN A 235 -17.45 8.49 -0.33
CA GLN A 235 -18.86 8.15 -0.07
C GLN A 235 -19.64 9.33 0.51
N ILE A 236 -19.05 10.06 1.46
CA ILE A 236 -19.63 11.26 2.06
C ILE A 236 -19.89 12.30 0.97
N GLU A 237 -18.90 12.59 0.13
CA GLU A 237 -19.03 13.55 -0.98
C GLU A 237 -20.18 13.18 -1.93
N GLN A 238 -20.30 11.90 -2.29
CA GLN A 238 -21.40 11.43 -3.13
C GLN A 238 -22.78 11.62 -2.48
N TRP A 239 -22.92 11.34 -1.18
CA TRP A 239 -24.17 11.55 -0.47
C TRP A 239 -24.49 13.03 -0.25
N GLU A 240 -23.49 13.86 -0.01
CA GLU A 240 -23.65 15.31 0.09
C GLU A 240 -24.14 15.90 -1.23
N LEU A 241 -23.53 15.50 -2.35
CA LEU A 241 -23.95 15.93 -3.68
C LEU A 241 -25.39 15.49 -4.01
N ARG A 242 -25.74 14.23 -3.73
CA ARG A 242 -27.11 13.73 -3.92
C ARG A 242 -28.11 14.46 -3.02
N THR A 243 -27.74 14.68 -1.76
CA THR A 243 -28.57 15.41 -0.79
C THR A 243 -28.81 16.84 -1.29
N LYS A 244 -27.78 17.51 -1.79
CA LYS A 244 -27.88 18.85 -2.37
C LYS A 244 -28.82 18.88 -3.58
N ASN A 245 -28.69 17.92 -4.50
CA ASN A 245 -29.55 17.83 -5.68
C ASN A 245 -31.03 17.60 -5.31
N LEU A 246 -31.31 16.71 -4.36
CA LEU A 246 -32.69 16.47 -3.87
C LEU A 246 -33.24 17.72 -3.16
N CYS A 247 -32.45 18.37 -2.31
CA CYS A 247 -32.80 19.63 -1.67
C CYS A 247 -33.14 20.72 -2.70
N THR A 248 -32.32 20.88 -3.75
CA THR A 248 -32.58 21.81 -4.85
C THR A 248 -33.86 21.46 -5.61
N SER A 249 -34.12 20.18 -5.91
CA SER A 249 -35.35 19.75 -6.58
C SER A 249 -36.61 20.05 -5.77
N LEU A 250 -36.51 19.97 -4.45
CA LEU A 250 -37.58 20.31 -3.52
C LEU A 250 -37.67 21.82 -3.22
N GLY A 251 -36.69 22.62 -3.67
CA GLY A 251 -36.58 24.04 -3.36
C GLY A 251 -36.43 24.29 -1.86
N ILE A 252 -35.65 23.44 -1.18
CA ILE A 252 -35.33 23.57 0.24
C ILE A 252 -33.82 23.74 0.41
N THR A 253 -33.41 24.60 1.32
CA THR A 253 -32.00 24.77 1.71
C THR A 253 -31.64 23.90 2.90
N GLU A 254 -32.61 23.67 3.79
CA GLU A 254 -32.45 22.87 5.00
C GLU A 254 -33.65 21.95 5.21
N VAL A 255 -33.40 20.87 5.95
CA VAL A 255 -34.40 19.86 6.29
C VAL A 255 -34.71 20.01 7.78
N ASN A 256 -35.81 20.70 8.07
CA ASN A 256 -36.35 20.84 9.43
C ASN A 256 -37.86 20.50 9.45
N LYS A 257 -38.43 20.31 10.64
CA LYS A 257 -39.83 19.89 10.80
C LYS A 257 -40.82 20.85 10.14
N GLU A 258 -40.56 22.16 10.18
CA GLU A 258 -41.43 23.19 9.62
C GLU A 258 -41.45 23.17 8.08
N ILE A 259 -40.27 23.09 7.45
CA ILE A 259 -40.10 23.03 6.00
C ILE A 259 -40.70 21.74 5.44
N ILE A 260 -40.49 20.60 6.12
CA ILE A 260 -41.09 19.32 5.74
C ILE A 260 -42.61 19.40 5.77
N THR A 261 -43.18 19.94 6.86
CA THR A 261 -44.64 20.05 7.03
C THR A 261 -45.25 20.98 5.97
N ARG A 262 -44.59 22.09 5.67
CA ARG A 262 -44.97 23.01 4.58
C ARG A 262 -44.96 22.33 3.22
N LYS A 263 -43.84 21.68 2.85
CA LYS A 263 -43.70 21.02 1.55
C LYS A 263 -44.68 19.86 1.36
N LEU A 264 -44.96 19.09 2.40
CA LEU A 264 -45.98 18.02 2.36
C LEU A 264 -47.41 18.55 2.23
N ARG A 265 -47.70 19.77 2.70
CA ARG A 265 -48.99 20.45 2.51
C ARG A 265 -49.14 21.03 1.10
N GLU A 266 -48.05 21.57 0.55
CA GLU A 266 -47.97 22.13 -0.80
C GLU A 266 -47.97 21.06 -1.91
N ALA A 267 -47.58 19.82 -1.59
CA ALA A 267 -47.33 18.77 -2.58
C ALA A 267 -48.57 18.18 -3.28
N GLY A 268 -49.80 18.37 -2.76
CA GLY A 268 -51.02 17.83 -3.37
C GLY A 268 -50.93 16.33 -3.70
N ASP A 269 -51.13 15.97 -4.97
CA ASP A 269 -51.04 14.58 -5.47
C ASP A 269 -49.61 14.01 -5.46
N ARG A 270 -48.58 14.86 -5.43
CA ARG A 270 -47.16 14.46 -5.37
C ARG A 270 -46.68 14.18 -3.94
N LYS A 271 -47.58 14.15 -2.96
CA LYS A 271 -47.24 14.01 -1.54
C LYS A 271 -46.46 12.72 -1.23
N SER A 272 -46.77 11.62 -1.92
CA SER A 272 -46.01 10.36 -1.78
C SER A 272 -44.57 10.50 -2.29
N GLN A 273 -44.37 11.14 -3.44
CA GLN A 273 -43.05 11.37 -4.03
C GLN A 273 -42.20 12.31 -3.16
N VAL A 274 -42.77 13.45 -2.74
CA VAL A 274 -42.08 14.41 -1.86
C VAL A 274 -41.73 13.77 -0.51
N LYS A 275 -42.61 12.93 0.04
CA LYS A 275 -42.31 12.18 1.27
C LYS A 275 -41.13 11.23 1.09
N ASN A 276 -41.09 10.48 -0.01
CA ASN A 276 -39.99 9.55 -0.31
C ASN A 276 -38.66 10.30 -0.49
N GLU A 277 -38.64 11.43 -1.19
CA GLU A 277 -37.43 12.25 -1.36
C GLU A 277 -36.92 12.80 -0.02
N ILE A 278 -37.82 13.26 0.85
CA ILE A 278 -37.47 13.71 2.21
C ILE A 278 -36.92 12.56 3.06
N GLU A 279 -37.54 11.38 3.01
CA GLU A 279 -37.05 10.18 3.71
C GLU A 279 -35.66 9.77 3.22
N GLN A 280 -35.41 9.85 1.90
CA GLN A 280 -34.09 9.60 1.33
C GLN A 280 -33.05 10.61 1.82
N ILE A 281 -33.36 11.91 1.84
CA ILE A 281 -32.45 12.93 2.37
C ILE A 281 -32.13 12.67 3.83
N LEU A 282 -33.14 12.38 4.67
CA LEU A 282 -32.93 12.09 6.09
C LEU A 282 -32.05 10.86 6.30
N LYS A 283 -32.27 9.80 5.50
CA LYS A 283 -31.44 8.61 5.52
C LYS A 283 -29.99 8.93 5.14
N MET A 284 -29.77 9.68 4.06
CA MET A 284 -28.43 10.07 3.60
C MET A 284 -27.71 10.95 4.64
N LYS A 285 -28.39 11.93 5.24
CA LYS A 285 -27.81 12.75 6.33
C LYS A 285 -27.38 11.91 7.53
N ASN A 286 -28.17 10.90 7.90
CA ASN A 286 -27.78 9.97 8.96
C ASN A 286 -26.55 9.12 8.57
N MET A 287 -26.50 8.62 7.33
CA MET A 287 -25.33 7.87 6.84
C MET A 287 -24.07 8.74 6.81
N ILE A 288 -24.15 9.98 6.32
CA ILE A 288 -23.04 10.95 6.35
C ILE A 288 -22.55 11.14 7.79
N LYS A 289 -23.47 11.37 8.73
CA LYS A 289 -23.11 11.56 10.14
C LYS A 289 -22.39 10.34 10.72
N GLN A 290 -22.87 9.13 10.41
CA GLN A 290 -22.25 7.87 10.86
C GLN A 290 -20.86 7.65 10.25
N SER A 291 -20.71 7.89 8.94
CA SER A 291 -19.42 7.78 8.26
C SER A 291 -18.42 8.81 8.76
N LEU A 292 -18.87 10.05 9.02
CA LEU A 292 -18.02 11.09 9.58
C LEU A 292 -17.56 10.73 11.00
N SER A 293 -18.45 10.23 11.87
CA SER A 293 -18.05 9.80 13.21
C SER A 293 -17.07 8.63 13.16
N ALA A 294 -17.31 7.64 12.30
CA ALA A 294 -16.40 6.50 12.15
C ALA A 294 -15.02 6.92 11.61
N ALA A 295 -14.97 7.85 10.65
CA ALA A 295 -13.71 8.39 10.13
C ALA A 295 -12.93 9.19 11.19
N LEU A 296 -13.64 9.98 12.02
CA LEU A 296 -13.04 10.70 13.13
C LEU A 296 -12.46 9.74 14.18
N GLU A 297 -13.22 8.73 14.60
CA GLU A 297 -12.76 7.71 15.55
C GLU A 297 -11.50 7.00 15.04
N LEU A 298 -11.49 6.63 13.74
CA LEU A 298 -10.33 5.98 13.13
C LEU A 298 -9.12 6.92 13.12
N ARG A 299 -9.31 8.19 12.78
CA ARG A 299 -8.24 9.19 12.77
C ARG A 299 -7.67 9.40 14.17
N GLU A 300 -8.52 9.55 15.18
CA GLU A 300 -8.11 9.71 16.59
C GLU A 300 -7.36 8.48 17.11
N HIS A 301 -7.76 7.27 16.70
CA HIS A 301 -7.10 6.04 17.09
C HIS A 301 -5.66 5.93 16.56
N TYR A 302 -5.41 6.36 15.31
CA TYR A 302 -4.10 6.25 14.66
C TYR A 302 -3.24 7.52 14.76
N GLU A 303 -3.79 8.64 15.22
CA GLU A 303 -3.03 9.88 15.42
C GLU A 303 -1.82 9.72 16.35
N PRO A 304 -1.91 9.02 17.51
CA PRO A 304 -0.75 8.82 18.38
C PRO A 304 0.39 8.05 17.71
N LEU A 305 0.06 7.06 16.87
CA LEU A 305 1.05 6.29 16.10
C LEU A 305 1.82 7.20 15.16
N ALA A 306 1.12 8.06 14.41
CA ALA A 306 1.76 9.01 13.51
C ALA A 306 2.62 10.07 14.26
N LYS A 307 2.19 10.50 15.46
CA LYS A 307 2.96 11.46 16.28
C LYS A 307 4.21 10.85 16.93
N ASN A 308 4.18 9.55 17.23
CA ASN A 308 5.32 8.84 17.80
C ASN A 308 6.36 8.46 16.75
N GLY A 309 6.05 8.58 15.46
CA GLY A 309 6.97 8.22 14.40
C GLY A 309 8.14 9.18 14.27
N ILE A 310 9.27 8.64 13.82
CA ILE A 310 10.57 9.33 13.84
C ILE A 310 11.22 9.27 12.47
N ILE A 311 11.71 10.41 11.98
CA ILE A 311 12.56 10.47 10.79
C ILE A 311 13.99 10.76 11.24
N SER A 312 14.90 9.81 11.08
CA SER A 312 16.32 9.95 11.44
C SER A 312 17.18 10.05 10.19
N ILE A 313 17.92 11.15 10.08
CA ILE A 313 18.87 11.39 8.99
C ILE A 313 20.24 11.60 9.61
N THR A 314 21.19 10.71 9.35
CA THR A 314 22.43 10.67 10.15
C THR A 314 23.56 11.58 9.65
N ASP A 315 23.64 11.86 8.35
CA ASP A 315 24.75 12.61 7.76
C ASP A 315 24.32 13.98 7.26
N LYS A 316 23.38 14.03 6.30
CA LYS A 316 23.07 15.26 5.58
C LYS A 316 21.64 15.36 5.08
N VAL A 317 21.05 16.54 5.21
CA VAL A 317 19.73 16.88 4.64
C VAL A 317 19.92 18.02 3.65
N ASN A 318 19.65 17.77 2.37
CA ASN A 318 19.81 18.78 1.32
C ASN A 318 18.61 19.74 1.29
N GLU A 319 18.80 20.89 0.63
CA GLU A 319 17.75 21.87 0.36
C GLU A 319 16.60 21.26 -0.46
N GLY A 320 15.36 21.72 -0.20
CA GLY A 320 14.15 21.28 -0.88
C GLY A 320 13.62 19.92 -0.39
N VAL A 321 14.25 19.31 0.62
CA VAL A 321 13.69 18.14 1.30
C VAL A 321 12.47 18.56 2.12
N ILE A 322 11.39 17.83 1.95
CA ILE A 322 10.15 18.01 2.70
C ILE A 322 10.05 16.91 3.74
N VAL A 323 9.79 17.32 4.99
CA VAL A 323 9.55 16.42 6.11
C VAL A 323 8.13 16.65 6.62
N ARG A 324 7.34 15.58 6.71
CA ARG A 324 5.98 15.60 7.24
C ARG A 324 5.83 14.59 8.37
N ILE A 325 5.30 15.03 9.51
CA ILE A 325 4.95 14.15 10.62
C ILE A 325 3.55 14.53 11.08
N ALA A 326 2.60 13.62 10.90
CA ALA A 326 1.17 13.88 11.13
C ALA A 326 0.68 15.15 10.39
N ASN A 327 0.26 16.19 11.11
CA ASN A 327 -0.20 17.46 10.55
C ASN A 327 0.90 18.53 10.44
N LEU A 328 2.13 18.22 10.83
CA LEU A 328 3.26 19.15 10.77
C LEU A 328 4.01 19.00 9.45
N TYR A 329 4.42 20.14 8.91
CA TYR A 329 5.14 20.26 7.64
C TYR A 329 6.38 21.12 7.83
N ARG A 330 7.51 20.67 7.31
CA ARG A 330 8.73 21.45 7.23
C ARG A 330 9.46 21.21 5.93
N GLU A 331 9.82 22.29 5.25
CA GLU A 331 10.71 22.27 4.09
C GLU A 331 12.08 22.77 4.51
N ILE A 332 13.12 22.11 4.01
CA ILE A 332 14.51 22.44 4.34
C ILE A 332 15.00 23.50 3.35
N GLU A 333 15.13 24.73 3.84
CA GLU A 333 15.50 25.90 3.02
C GLU A 333 16.98 25.94 2.61
N SER A 334 17.85 25.25 3.34
CA SER A 334 19.28 25.17 3.03
C SER A 334 19.88 23.86 3.56
N GLU A 335 21.00 23.43 2.99
CA GLU A 335 21.67 22.20 3.42
C GLU A 335 21.99 22.23 4.93
N THR A 336 21.61 21.17 5.63
CA THR A 336 21.86 20.99 7.07
C THR A 336 22.55 19.65 7.35
N LYS A 337 23.22 19.57 8.51
CA LYS A 337 23.73 18.29 9.02
C LYS A 337 22.57 17.36 9.36
N GLY A 338 22.88 16.07 9.45
CA GLY A 338 21.96 15.04 9.91
C GLY A 338 21.26 15.45 11.20
N GLN A 339 19.95 15.23 11.23
CA GLN A 339 19.09 15.58 12.34
C GLN A 339 17.97 14.54 12.47
N LYS A 340 17.41 14.47 13.67
CA LYS A 340 16.25 13.64 13.99
C LYS A 340 15.01 14.53 14.05
N PHE A 341 13.98 14.16 13.32
CA PHE A 341 12.68 14.82 13.34
C PHE A 341 11.68 13.95 14.09
N GLU A 342 11.06 14.57 15.07
CA GLU A 342 10.00 14.00 15.90
C GLU A 342 8.89 15.04 16.02
N TYR A 343 7.65 14.60 16.26
CA TYR A 343 6.49 15.51 16.31
C TYR A 343 6.72 16.71 17.26
N ASN A 344 7.16 16.46 18.49
CA ASN A 344 7.39 17.52 19.48
C ASN A 344 8.52 18.50 19.08
N SER A 345 9.53 18.02 18.35
CA SER A 345 10.61 18.88 17.85
C SER A 345 10.18 19.79 16.70
N MET A 346 9.06 19.44 16.03
CA MET A 346 8.49 20.20 14.92
C MET A 346 7.34 21.11 15.36
N ASP A 347 6.63 20.77 16.45
CA ASP A 347 5.55 21.58 17.01
C ASP A 347 6.15 22.69 17.89
N ASN A 348 6.54 23.81 17.27
CA ASN A 348 7.18 24.95 17.93
C ASN A 348 6.23 25.78 18.84
N ARG A 349 5.23 25.14 19.46
CA ARG A 349 4.35 25.81 20.42
C ARG A 349 5.05 25.83 21.79
N PRO A 350 5.25 27.00 22.41
CA PRO A 350 5.74 27.03 23.79
C PRO A 350 4.74 26.32 24.71
N GLU A 351 5.26 25.46 25.59
CA GLU A 351 4.50 24.77 26.65
C GLU A 351 3.69 25.73 27.54
#